data_AF-A0A9E4M447-F1
#
_entry.id   AF-A0A9E4M447-F1
#
_cell.length_a   1.000
_cell.length_b   1.000
_cell.length_c   1.000
_cell.angle_alpha   90.00
_cell.angle_beta   90.00
_cell.angle_gamma   90.00
#
_symmetry.space_group_name_H-M   'P 1'
#
loop_
_entity.id
_entity.type
_entity.pdbx_description
1 polymer ?
#
loop_
_entity_poly.entity_id
_entity_poly.type
_entity_poly.pdbx_seq_one_letter_code
_entity_poly.pdbx_strand_id
1 'polypeptide(L)'
;MPLATRFEELIEAVEAGDSGRCRRIADLLKAEYVIVHDGLRNAVARTLAEGIEIAGPKEGEAIGRRVVLDLMGDGEIPQYSQGPIMQRLNNIAAGWHWHATQFELVEEPERFTFILGPCGSGMRLIQEGAYKGGRALPLSVRPTLSTFMSSDYPSYCNHCSEMGHAALRFNKAVFIVEGWTPLREQGICLQHTYKDGHLPPDEFYHRADLPAPNRDRLELKVADPKRWLTDEQLVWIATHPLDRLIQLVESGDREQARELVDECLFGWKEAIHDVYRFWLALLWIEMRDSLGRQVMEDIVRSSGYELLAVLEPRVTPDPGAAWKEYWRCHLRLNDFEVGGGMGLYRNAVEALVDPCLGEAGEDAEALVGLISEGIEGNGRDLGRVFIDSGELVHEVRLAL
;
A
#
# COMPACT_ATOMS: atom_id res chain seq x y z
N MET A 1 -12.66 17.41 20.38
CA MET A 1 -13.03 16.01 20.02
C MET A 1 -12.53 15.81 18.60
N PRO A 2 -11.92 14.65 18.29
CA PRO A 2 -11.47 14.37 16.92
C PRO A 2 -12.61 14.51 15.92
N LEU A 3 -12.29 14.92 14.70
CA LEU A 3 -13.29 14.99 13.63
C LEU A 3 -13.73 13.57 13.27
N ALA A 4 -15.05 13.36 13.08
CA ALA A 4 -15.56 12.09 12.61
C ALA A 4 -14.91 11.71 11.26
N THR A 5 -14.41 10.48 11.17
CA THR A 5 -13.88 9.90 9.94
C THR A 5 -15.02 9.59 8.97
N ARG A 6 -14.71 9.45 7.67
CA ARG A 6 -15.70 8.99 6.68
C ARG A 6 -16.28 7.63 7.03
N PHE A 7 -15.51 6.76 7.68
CA PHE A 7 -15.98 5.44 8.11
C PHE A 7 -17.01 5.56 9.23
N GLU A 8 -16.82 6.46 10.19
CA GLU A 8 -17.84 6.76 11.21
C GLU A 8 -19.09 7.39 10.60
N GLU A 9 -18.94 8.34 9.66
CA GLU A 9 -20.07 8.89 8.91
C GLU A 9 -20.82 7.80 8.11
N LEU A 10 -20.11 6.80 7.61
CA LEU A 10 -20.65 5.67 6.87
C LEU A 10 -21.43 4.72 7.79
N ILE A 11 -20.92 4.44 9.00
CA ILE A 11 -21.64 3.69 10.03
C ILE A 11 -22.99 4.38 10.33
N GLU A 12 -22.98 5.69 10.60
CA GLU A 12 -24.21 6.44 10.87
C GLU A 12 -25.21 6.36 9.70
N ALA A 13 -24.73 6.44 8.46
CA ALA A 13 -25.57 6.35 7.28
C ALA A 13 -26.18 4.94 7.10
N VAL A 14 -25.40 3.89 7.39
CA VAL A 14 -25.86 2.49 7.37
C VAL A 14 -26.92 2.24 8.44
N GLU A 15 -26.68 2.69 9.67
CA GLU A 15 -27.63 2.54 10.79
C GLU A 15 -28.97 3.25 10.50
N ALA A 16 -28.90 4.44 9.87
CA ALA A 16 -30.07 5.17 9.40
C ALA A 16 -30.78 4.49 8.21
N GLY A 17 -30.09 3.63 7.45
CA GLY A 17 -30.56 3.08 6.19
C GLY A 17 -30.63 4.12 5.06
N ASP A 18 -29.79 5.15 5.12
CA ASP A 18 -29.74 6.23 4.12
C ASP A 18 -28.78 5.84 2.99
N SER A 19 -29.28 5.07 2.01
CA SER A 19 -28.50 4.64 0.84
C SER A 19 -27.92 5.82 0.04
N GLY A 20 -28.63 6.96 0.00
CA GLY A 20 -28.16 8.16 -0.67
C GLY A 20 -26.95 8.79 0.02
N ARG A 21 -26.95 8.85 1.36
CA ARG A 21 -25.79 9.29 2.14
C ARG A 21 -24.64 8.29 2.06
N CYS A 22 -24.91 6.98 2.15
CA CYS A 22 -23.89 5.94 1.99
C CYS A 22 -23.16 6.05 0.64
N ARG A 23 -23.90 6.20 -0.47
CA ARG A 23 -23.32 6.34 -1.81
C ARG A 23 -22.41 7.56 -1.91
N ARG A 24 -22.87 8.73 -1.43
CA ARG A 24 -22.03 9.95 -1.43
C ARG A 24 -20.74 9.78 -0.63
N ILE A 25 -20.82 9.18 0.56
CA ILE A 25 -19.64 8.96 1.41
C ILE A 25 -18.69 7.95 0.77
N ALA A 26 -19.23 6.88 0.17
CA ALA A 26 -18.45 5.87 -0.55
C ALA A 26 -17.71 6.46 -1.76
N ASP A 27 -18.37 7.29 -2.56
CA ASP A 27 -17.74 7.97 -3.71
C ASP A 27 -16.62 8.92 -3.25
N LEU A 28 -16.84 9.64 -2.14
CA LEU A 28 -15.82 10.50 -1.53
C LEU A 28 -14.63 9.68 -1.03
N LEU A 29 -14.87 8.60 -0.26
CA LEU A 29 -13.82 7.69 0.21
C LEU A 29 -12.95 7.19 -0.94
N LYS A 30 -13.58 6.71 -2.03
CA LYS A 30 -12.87 6.21 -3.22
C LYS A 30 -11.97 7.26 -3.86
N ALA A 31 -12.37 8.53 -3.84
CA ALA A 31 -11.57 9.62 -4.39
C ALA A 31 -10.45 10.06 -3.44
N GLU A 32 -10.74 10.10 -2.13
CA GLU A 32 -9.84 10.64 -1.11
C GLU A 32 -8.69 9.66 -0.77
N TYR A 33 -8.96 8.36 -0.59
CA TYR A 33 -7.93 7.41 -0.14
C TYR A 33 -6.79 7.25 -1.16
N VAL A 34 -7.10 7.33 -2.46
CA VAL A 34 -6.12 7.16 -3.55
C VAL A 34 -5.01 8.19 -3.43
N ILE A 35 -5.32 9.39 -2.94
CA ILE A 35 -4.33 10.46 -2.76
C ILE A 35 -3.33 10.07 -1.67
N VAL A 36 -3.81 9.69 -0.48
CA VAL A 36 -2.94 9.27 0.63
C VAL A 36 -2.16 8.01 0.24
N HIS A 37 -2.81 7.06 -0.41
CA HIS A 37 -2.18 5.87 -0.96
C HIS A 37 -1.01 6.22 -1.90
N ASP A 38 -1.24 7.11 -2.87
CA ASP A 38 -0.22 7.48 -3.85
C ASP A 38 0.96 8.20 -3.21
N GLY A 39 0.70 9.06 -2.21
CA GLY A 39 1.77 9.75 -1.49
C GLY A 39 2.68 8.75 -0.76
N LEU A 40 2.08 7.80 -0.04
CA LEU A 40 2.82 6.73 0.63
C LEU A 40 3.56 5.81 -0.35
N ARG A 41 2.90 5.36 -1.42
CA ARG A 41 3.50 4.56 -2.49
C ARG A 41 4.70 5.26 -3.11
N ASN A 42 4.57 6.55 -3.42
CA ASN A 42 5.62 7.35 -4.06
C ASN A 42 6.80 7.57 -3.11
N ALA A 43 6.54 7.84 -1.83
CA ALA A 43 7.58 7.96 -0.81
C ALA A 43 8.40 6.67 -0.69
N VAL A 44 7.74 5.50 -0.62
CA VAL A 44 8.45 4.21 -0.62
C VAL A 44 9.24 4.00 -1.91
N ALA A 45 8.65 4.29 -3.07
CA ALA A 45 9.32 4.15 -4.36
C ALA A 45 10.57 5.04 -4.46
N ARG A 46 10.50 6.27 -3.97
CA ARG A 46 11.62 7.21 -3.92
C ARG A 46 12.70 6.72 -2.95
N THR A 47 12.34 6.27 -1.75
CA THR A 47 13.28 5.72 -0.77
C THR A 47 14.07 4.53 -1.35
N LEU A 48 13.39 3.58 -2.00
CA LEU A 48 14.06 2.45 -2.66
C LEU A 48 14.96 2.89 -3.82
N ALA A 49 14.50 3.84 -4.63
CA ALA A 49 15.26 4.39 -5.74
C ALA A 49 16.58 5.02 -5.28
N GLU A 50 16.53 5.87 -4.26
CA GLU A 50 17.72 6.56 -3.74
C GLU A 50 18.68 5.60 -3.05
N GLY A 51 18.16 4.60 -2.32
CA GLY A 51 18.99 3.54 -1.78
C GLY A 51 19.78 2.81 -2.87
N ILE A 52 19.15 2.52 -4.02
CA ILE A 52 19.82 1.92 -5.19
C ILE A 52 20.84 2.88 -5.83
N GLU A 53 20.51 4.16 -5.95
CA GLU A 53 21.41 5.15 -6.56
C GLU A 53 22.66 5.40 -5.71
N ILE A 54 22.51 5.44 -4.39
CA ILE A 54 23.59 5.72 -3.43
C ILE A 54 24.45 4.47 -3.19
N ALA A 55 23.82 3.33 -2.87
CA ALA A 55 24.53 2.10 -2.49
C ALA A 55 24.89 1.22 -3.70
N GLY A 56 24.33 1.51 -4.86
CA GLY A 56 24.38 0.67 -6.05
C GLY A 56 23.32 -0.44 -6.03
N PRO A 57 23.00 -1.04 -7.20
CA PRO A 57 21.89 -1.98 -7.34
C PRO A 57 21.94 -3.18 -6.37
N LYS A 58 23.12 -3.77 -6.17
CA LYS A 58 23.27 -4.95 -5.32
C LYS A 58 22.92 -4.66 -3.86
N GLU A 59 23.45 -3.58 -3.28
CA GLU A 59 23.20 -3.26 -1.88
C GLU A 59 21.82 -2.63 -1.68
N GLY A 60 21.37 -1.76 -2.59
CA GLY A 60 20.01 -1.21 -2.53
C GLY A 60 18.93 -2.29 -2.60
N GLU A 61 19.10 -3.30 -3.47
CA GLU A 61 18.21 -4.48 -3.51
C GLU A 61 18.31 -5.31 -2.22
N ALA A 62 19.49 -5.43 -1.62
CA ALA A 62 19.67 -6.16 -0.36
C ALA A 62 19.00 -5.46 0.83
N ILE A 63 19.05 -4.13 0.89
CA ILE A 63 18.30 -3.29 1.85
C ILE A 63 16.80 -3.55 1.70
N GLY A 64 16.26 -3.44 0.48
CA GLY A 64 14.85 -3.70 0.22
C GLY A 64 14.42 -5.11 0.62
N ARG A 65 15.26 -6.12 0.37
CA ARG A 65 15.03 -7.51 0.79
C ARG A 65 14.94 -7.67 2.29
N ARG A 66 15.88 -7.09 3.06
CA ARG A 66 15.89 -7.19 4.53
C ARG A 66 14.61 -6.61 5.12
N VAL A 67 14.19 -5.45 4.62
CA VAL A 67 12.94 -4.83 5.05
C VAL A 67 11.70 -5.68 4.72
N VAL A 68 11.64 -6.27 3.52
CA VAL A 68 10.51 -7.15 3.17
C VAL A 68 10.48 -8.41 4.05
N LEU A 69 11.63 -8.97 4.40
CA LEU A 69 11.71 -10.10 5.33
C LEU A 69 11.18 -9.72 6.72
N ASP A 70 11.54 -8.54 7.23
CA ASP A 70 11.05 -8.06 8.52
C ASP A 70 9.54 -7.78 8.48
N LEU A 71 9.05 -7.19 7.38
CA LEU A 71 7.61 -6.93 7.17
C LEU A 71 6.78 -8.22 7.13
N MET A 72 7.32 -9.30 6.58
CA MET A 72 6.62 -10.57 6.40
C MET A 72 6.86 -11.59 7.53
N GLY A 73 7.84 -11.36 8.41
CA GLY A 73 8.21 -12.28 9.48
C GLY A 73 8.41 -13.72 8.97
N ASP A 74 7.49 -14.62 9.34
CA ASP A 74 7.49 -16.04 8.97
C ASP A 74 6.96 -16.33 7.54
N GLY A 75 7.14 -15.38 6.62
CA GLY A 75 6.81 -15.53 5.20
C GLY A 75 5.35 -15.27 4.84
N GLU A 76 4.56 -14.65 5.71
CA GLU A 76 3.20 -14.21 5.36
C GLU A 76 2.97 -12.77 5.81
N ILE A 77 2.24 -12.01 5.01
CA ILE A 77 1.76 -10.69 5.41
C ILE A 77 0.74 -10.88 6.54
N PRO A 78 1.00 -10.38 7.77
CA PRO A 78 0.17 -10.70 8.94
C PRO A 78 -1.33 -10.43 8.75
N GLN A 79 -1.67 -9.41 7.97
CA GLN A 79 -3.03 -8.99 7.65
C GLN A 79 -3.78 -10.01 6.76
N TYR A 80 -3.06 -10.75 5.91
CA TYR A 80 -3.65 -11.68 4.93
C TYR A 80 -3.55 -13.14 5.36
N SER A 81 -2.80 -13.44 6.42
CA SER A 81 -2.56 -14.80 6.91
C SER A 81 -3.60 -15.28 7.93
N GLN A 82 -4.52 -14.41 8.35
CA GLN A 82 -5.49 -14.77 9.38
C GLN A 82 -6.68 -15.56 8.82
N GLY A 83 -7.06 -16.58 9.58
CA GLY A 83 -8.30 -17.32 9.36
C GLY A 83 -8.29 -18.32 8.19
N PRO A 84 -9.47 -18.91 7.90
CA PRO A 84 -9.67 -19.83 6.79
C PRO A 84 -9.41 -19.16 5.43
N ILE A 85 -9.18 -19.96 4.39
CA ILE A 85 -8.86 -19.45 3.03
C ILE A 85 -9.82 -18.36 2.54
N MET A 86 -11.12 -18.47 2.86
CA MET A 86 -12.12 -17.48 2.47
C MET A 86 -11.87 -16.10 3.07
N GLN A 87 -11.53 -16.08 4.35
CA GLN A 87 -11.17 -14.84 5.03
C GLN A 87 -9.87 -14.29 4.46
N ARG A 88 -8.90 -15.15 4.15
CA ARG A 88 -7.64 -14.74 3.49
C ARG A 88 -7.90 -14.10 2.12
N LEU A 89 -8.74 -14.72 1.28
CA LEU A 89 -9.11 -14.17 -0.04
C LEU A 89 -9.82 -12.82 0.09
N ASN A 90 -10.74 -12.67 1.04
CA ASN A 90 -11.40 -11.38 1.31
C ASN A 90 -10.40 -10.32 1.79
N ASN A 91 -9.48 -10.67 2.68
CA ASN A 91 -8.47 -9.73 3.18
C ASN A 91 -7.51 -9.29 2.06
N ILE A 92 -7.11 -10.21 1.18
CA ILE A 92 -6.28 -9.91 0.01
C ILE A 92 -7.04 -9.02 -0.98
N ALA A 93 -8.31 -9.35 -1.27
CA ALA A 93 -9.17 -8.55 -2.14
C ALA A 93 -9.38 -7.13 -1.60
N ALA A 94 -9.68 -6.99 -0.30
CA ALA A 94 -9.77 -5.72 0.37
C ALA A 94 -8.44 -4.95 0.25
N GLY A 95 -7.31 -5.60 0.53
CA GLY A 95 -5.98 -5.04 0.30
C GLY A 95 -5.82 -4.50 -1.12
N TRP A 96 -6.10 -5.29 -2.16
CA TRP A 96 -6.00 -4.85 -3.55
C TRP A 96 -6.93 -3.68 -3.90
N HIS A 97 -8.17 -3.68 -3.41
CA HIS A 97 -9.10 -2.58 -3.61
C HIS A 97 -8.57 -1.28 -3.01
N TRP A 98 -8.10 -1.31 -1.76
CA TRP A 98 -7.53 -0.14 -1.08
C TRP A 98 -6.11 0.21 -1.54
N HIS A 99 -5.45 -0.70 -2.25
CA HIS A 99 -4.25 -0.44 -3.03
C HIS A 99 -4.55 0.23 -4.38
N ALA A 100 -5.81 0.64 -4.62
CA ALA A 100 -6.28 1.23 -5.86
C ALA A 100 -6.01 0.35 -7.09
N THR A 101 -6.22 -0.95 -6.92
CA THR A 101 -6.09 -1.95 -7.99
C THR A 101 -7.47 -2.41 -8.45
N GLN A 102 -7.68 -2.43 -9.77
CA GLN A 102 -8.77 -3.17 -10.39
C GLN A 102 -8.29 -4.59 -10.68
N PHE A 103 -9.14 -5.58 -10.43
CA PHE A 103 -8.77 -6.96 -10.66
C PHE A 103 -9.96 -7.85 -11.01
N GLU A 104 -9.63 -8.96 -11.67
CA GLU A 104 -10.49 -10.14 -11.78
C GLU A 104 -9.95 -11.22 -10.85
N LEU A 105 -10.84 -12.04 -10.28
CA LEU A 105 -10.48 -13.19 -9.46
C LEU A 105 -10.92 -14.48 -10.15
N VAL A 106 -9.96 -15.34 -10.46
CA VAL A 106 -10.18 -16.64 -11.09
C VAL A 106 -9.80 -17.76 -10.14
N GLU A 107 -10.61 -18.80 -10.06
CA GLU A 107 -10.26 -20.04 -9.36
C GLU A 107 -9.82 -21.12 -10.36
N GLU A 108 -8.63 -21.65 -10.14
CA GLU A 108 -8.07 -22.81 -10.81
C GLU A 108 -8.03 -24.02 -9.84
N PRO A 109 -7.84 -25.26 -10.33
CA PRO A 109 -7.72 -26.45 -9.49
C PRO A 109 -6.82 -26.28 -8.26
N GLU A 110 -5.66 -25.67 -8.45
CA GLU A 110 -4.57 -25.56 -7.47
C GLU A 110 -4.49 -24.21 -6.74
N ARG A 111 -5.15 -23.17 -7.25
CA ARG A 111 -4.95 -21.79 -6.78
C ARG A 111 -6.11 -20.86 -7.10
N PHE A 112 -6.08 -19.69 -6.47
CA PHE A 112 -6.82 -18.51 -6.87
C PHE A 112 -5.84 -17.51 -7.48
N THR A 113 -6.23 -16.85 -8.55
CA THR A 113 -5.41 -15.87 -9.26
C THR A 113 -6.14 -14.54 -9.34
N PHE A 114 -5.55 -13.51 -8.73
CA PHE A 114 -5.93 -12.13 -8.92
C PHE A 114 -5.18 -11.58 -10.13
N ILE A 115 -5.93 -11.22 -11.18
CA ILE A 115 -5.40 -10.61 -12.41
C ILE A 115 -5.46 -9.09 -12.21
N LEU A 116 -4.33 -8.48 -11.87
CA LEU A 116 -4.23 -7.09 -11.41
C LEU A 116 -3.96 -6.16 -12.60
N GLY A 117 -4.93 -5.34 -13.00
CA GLY A 117 -4.87 -4.58 -14.25
C GLY A 117 -5.28 -3.10 -14.13
N PRO A 118 -4.34 -2.16 -13.96
CA PRO A 118 -2.96 -2.37 -13.54
C PRO A 118 -2.85 -2.70 -12.05
N CYS A 119 -1.74 -3.32 -11.62
CA CYS A 119 -1.44 -3.36 -10.18
C CYS A 119 -1.25 -1.94 -9.65
N GLY A 120 -1.81 -1.65 -8.49
CA GLY A 120 -1.81 -0.31 -7.91
C GLY A 120 -0.46 0.20 -7.39
N SER A 121 0.55 -0.64 -7.48
CA SER A 121 1.94 -0.34 -7.15
C SER A 121 2.72 0.08 -8.41
N GLY A 122 3.68 -0.74 -8.82
CA GLY A 122 4.69 -0.34 -9.80
C GLY A 122 4.19 -0.29 -11.24
N MET A 123 3.20 -1.09 -11.63
CA MET A 123 2.62 -0.97 -12.97
C MET A 123 1.85 0.34 -13.14
N ARG A 124 1.13 0.80 -12.11
CA ARG A 124 0.51 2.13 -12.13
C ARG A 124 1.55 3.25 -12.20
N LEU A 125 2.66 3.15 -11.46
CA LEU A 125 3.79 4.09 -11.58
C LEU A 125 4.39 4.14 -13.00
N ILE A 126 4.48 3.01 -13.70
CA ILE A 126 4.94 2.99 -15.11
C ILE A 126 3.95 3.75 -16.00
N GLN A 127 2.65 3.51 -15.84
CA GLN A 127 1.60 4.19 -16.62
C GLN A 127 1.59 5.71 -16.34
N GLU A 128 1.84 6.11 -15.10
CA GLU A 128 2.00 7.50 -14.68
C GLU A 128 3.31 8.15 -15.16
N GLY A 129 4.24 7.38 -15.75
CA GLY A 129 5.49 7.88 -16.29
C GLY A 129 6.60 8.09 -15.27
N ALA A 130 6.50 7.50 -14.06
CA ALA A 130 7.45 7.70 -12.97
C ALA A 130 8.89 7.25 -13.30
N TYR A 131 9.08 6.43 -14.33
CA TYR A 131 10.38 5.94 -14.81
C TYR A 131 10.93 6.74 -16.00
N LYS A 132 10.41 7.96 -16.23
CA LYS A 132 10.82 8.86 -17.33
C LYS A 132 11.10 10.27 -16.79
N GLY A 133 12.02 11.00 -17.43
CA GLY A 133 12.33 12.39 -17.10
C GLY A 133 13.42 12.59 -16.03
N GLY A 134 13.61 13.83 -15.56
CA GLY A 134 14.74 14.22 -14.70
C GLY A 134 14.68 13.72 -13.25
N ARG A 135 13.51 13.24 -12.78
CA ARG A 135 13.31 12.59 -11.48
C ARG A 135 12.86 11.13 -11.62
N ALA A 136 13.20 10.51 -12.75
CA ALA A 136 12.82 9.13 -13.05
C ALA A 136 13.29 8.17 -11.95
N LEU A 137 12.42 7.25 -11.55
CA LEU A 137 12.81 6.09 -10.76
C LEU A 137 13.72 5.17 -11.60
N PRO A 138 14.68 4.45 -11.00
CA PRO A 138 15.58 3.58 -11.74
C PRO A 138 14.89 2.32 -12.23
N LEU A 139 15.34 1.81 -13.38
CA LEU A 139 15.08 0.45 -13.83
C LEU A 139 16.30 -0.41 -13.48
N SER A 140 16.07 -1.60 -12.95
CA SER A 140 17.11 -2.61 -12.84
C SER A 140 17.37 -3.21 -14.21
N VAL A 141 18.49 -2.82 -14.82
CA VAL A 141 18.87 -3.22 -16.19
C VAL A 141 19.45 -4.64 -16.27
N ARG A 142 19.62 -5.33 -15.13
CA ARG A 142 20.19 -6.68 -15.07
C ARG A 142 19.23 -7.64 -14.37
N PRO A 143 19.18 -8.92 -14.80
CA PRO A 143 18.55 -9.97 -14.03
C PRO A 143 19.17 -10.14 -12.64
N THR A 144 18.33 -10.11 -11.61
CA THR A 144 18.67 -10.36 -10.21
C THR A 144 17.51 -11.09 -9.52
N LEU A 145 17.72 -11.60 -8.31
CA LEU A 145 16.64 -12.22 -7.53
C LEU A 145 15.51 -11.23 -7.22
N SER A 146 15.83 -9.95 -7.08
CA SER A 146 14.85 -8.89 -6.82
C SER A 146 13.98 -8.55 -8.03
N THR A 147 14.38 -8.97 -9.23
CA THR A 147 13.71 -8.60 -10.49
C THR A 147 13.03 -9.78 -11.14
N PHE A 148 12.73 -10.83 -10.37
CA PHE A 148 12.32 -12.13 -10.89
C PHE A 148 13.27 -12.63 -12.00
N MET A 149 14.58 -12.37 -11.91
CA MET A 149 15.55 -12.69 -12.97
C MET A 149 15.23 -12.05 -14.34
N SER A 150 14.56 -10.89 -14.34
CA SER A 150 14.21 -10.14 -15.55
C SER A 150 15.04 -8.86 -15.66
N SER A 151 15.38 -8.47 -16.89
CA SER A 151 15.99 -7.15 -17.16
C SER A 151 14.93 -6.07 -17.31
N ASP A 152 15.38 -4.81 -17.31
CA ASP A 152 14.55 -3.60 -17.42
C ASP A 152 13.37 -3.61 -16.45
N TYR A 153 13.65 -4.01 -15.21
CA TYR A 153 12.64 -4.24 -14.19
C TYR A 153 12.44 -2.98 -13.33
N PRO A 154 11.20 -2.50 -13.12
CA PRO A 154 10.94 -1.32 -12.30
C PRO A 154 11.42 -1.52 -10.87
N SER A 155 12.29 -0.64 -10.36
CA SER A 155 12.88 -0.79 -9.02
C SER A 155 11.85 -0.93 -7.92
N TYR A 156 10.73 -0.21 -8.01
CA TYR A 156 9.65 -0.33 -7.05
C TYR A 156 9.03 -1.72 -7.06
N CYS A 157 8.91 -2.37 -8.22
CA CYS A 157 8.34 -3.72 -8.33
C CYS A 157 9.20 -4.80 -7.67
N ASN A 158 10.44 -4.49 -7.26
CA ASN A 158 11.33 -5.46 -6.63
C ASN A 158 10.73 -6.07 -5.36
N HIS A 159 9.94 -5.31 -4.60
CA HIS A 159 9.29 -5.79 -3.38
C HIS A 159 8.41 -7.01 -3.65
N CYS A 160 7.72 -7.09 -4.80
CA CYS A 160 6.89 -8.25 -5.13
C CYS A 160 7.72 -9.54 -5.27
N SER A 161 8.94 -9.45 -5.81
CA SER A 161 9.85 -10.59 -5.92
C SER A 161 10.38 -10.99 -4.55
N GLU A 162 10.78 -10.01 -3.73
CA GLU A 162 11.27 -10.27 -2.38
C GLU A 162 10.18 -10.87 -1.47
N MET A 163 8.92 -10.47 -1.65
CA MET A 163 7.81 -11.07 -0.92
C MET A 163 7.60 -12.53 -1.30
N GLY A 164 7.72 -12.86 -2.60
CA GLY A 164 7.69 -14.24 -3.07
C GLY A 164 8.84 -15.06 -2.49
N HIS A 165 10.06 -14.51 -2.47
CA HIS A 165 11.22 -15.15 -1.85
C HIS A 165 11.02 -15.41 -0.35
N ALA A 166 10.53 -14.40 0.40
CA ALA A 166 10.21 -14.52 1.80
C ALA A 166 9.17 -15.64 2.04
N ALA A 167 8.07 -15.64 1.30
CA ALA A 167 7.00 -16.62 1.45
C ALA A 167 7.46 -18.05 1.14
N LEU A 168 8.13 -18.26 0.01
CA LEU A 168 8.55 -19.59 -0.44
C LEU A 168 9.60 -20.22 0.50
N ARG A 169 10.46 -19.41 1.13
CA ARG A 169 11.43 -19.88 2.13
C ARG A 169 10.76 -20.59 3.31
N PHE A 170 9.55 -20.17 3.66
CA PHE A 170 8.74 -20.76 4.74
C PHE A 170 7.64 -21.70 4.22
N ASN A 171 7.70 -22.09 2.94
CA ASN A 171 6.70 -22.91 2.28
C ASN A 171 5.27 -22.30 2.39
N LYS A 172 5.21 -20.97 2.30
CA LYS A 172 3.97 -20.20 2.26
C LYS A 172 3.68 -19.82 0.81
N ALA A 173 2.42 -19.92 0.42
CA ALA A 173 1.99 -19.67 -0.96
C ALA A 173 0.69 -18.85 -1.05
N VAL A 174 0.43 -18.03 -0.02
CA VAL A 174 -0.80 -17.24 0.08
C VAL A 174 -0.75 -15.99 -0.77
N PHE A 175 0.41 -15.35 -0.86
CA PHE A 175 0.60 -14.12 -1.62
C PHE A 175 1.89 -14.22 -2.43
N ILE A 176 1.79 -14.78 -3.62
CA ILE A 176 2.93 -14.97 -4.54
C ILE A 176 2.62 -14.23 -5.83
N VAL A 177 3.49 -13.29 -6.22
CA VAL A 177 3.31 -12.50 -7.45
C VAL A 177 4.12 -13.08 -8.61
N GLU A 178 3.49 -13.30 -9.75
CA GLU A 178 4.12 -13.67 -11.01
C GLU A 178 4.44 -12.41 -11.84
N GLY A 179 5.57 -11.78 -11.51
CA GLY A 179 5.98 -10.50 -12.10
C GLY A 179 6.76 -10.58 -13.42
N TRP A 180 6.96 -11.78 -13.99
CA TRP A 180 7.83 -11.98 -15.17
C TRP A 180 7.09 -12.33 -16.47
N THR A 181 5.76 -12.31 -16.46
CA THR A 181 4.98 -12.65 -17.65
C THR A 181 4.97 -11.50 -18.68
N PRO A 182 4.72 -11.78 -19.96
CA PRO A 182 4.51 -10.73 -20.97
C PRO A 182 3.33 -9.81 -20.67
N LEU A 183 2.38 -10.22 -19.81
CA LEU A 183 1.25 -9.38 -19.40
C LEU A 183 1.71 -8.11 -18.67
N ARG A 184 2.90 -8.13 -18.06
CA ARG A 184 3.52 -6.95 -17.44
C ARG A 184 3.68 -5.78 -18.41
N GLU A 185 3.95 -6.04 -19.69
CA GLU A 185 4.05 -4.99 -20.71
C GLU A 185 2.71 -4.27 -20.94
N GLN A 186 1.60 -4.89 -20.55
CA GLN A 186 0.25 -4.32 -20.57
C GLN A 186 -0.14 -3.70 -19.20
N GLY A 187 0.80 -3.66 -18.25
CA GLY A 187 0.58 -3.21 -16.87
C GLY A 187 -0.08 -4.25 -15.97
N ILE A 188 -0.21 -5.51 -16.42
CA ILE A 188 -0.89 -6.56 -15.67
C ILE A 188 0.09 -7.39 -14.86
N CYS A 189 -0.19 -7.58 -13.57
CA CYS A 189 0.52 -8.52 -12.70
C CYS A 189 -0.45 -9.64 -12.27
N LEU A 190 0.07 -10.84 -12.00
CA LEU A 190 -0.72 -11.92 -11.44
C LEU A 190 -0.31 -12.14 -9.99
N GLN A 191 -1.27 -12.16 -9.06
CA GLN A 191 -1.02 -12.62 -7.70
C GLN A 191 -1.78 -13.91 -7.45
N HIS A 192 -1.07 -14.92 -6.98
CA HIS A 192 -1.60 -16.25 -6.71
C HIS A 192 -1.71 -16.51 -5.21
N THR A 193 -2.80 -17.17 -4.85
CA THR A 193 -3.03 -17.79 -3.56
C THR A 193 -3.23 -19.28 -3.82
N TYR A 194 -2.21 -20.09 -3.56
CA TYR A 194 -2.29 -21.53 -3.74
C TYR A 194 -3.05 -22.18 -2.60
N LYS A 195 -3.84 -23.21 -2.94
CA LYS A 195 -4.62 -23.98 -1.97
C LYS A 195 -3.75 -24.82 -1.03
N ASP A 196 -2.51 -25.09 -1.43
CA ASP A 196 -1.47 -25.76 -0.65
C ASP A 196 -0.09 -25.15 -0.96
N GLY A 197 0.75 -25.02 0.07
CA GLY A 197 2.08 -24.39 0.01
C GLY A 197 3.07 -25.02 -0.97
N HIS A 198 2.85 -26.28 -1.37
CA HIS A 198 3.74 -27.03 -2.26
C HIS A 198 3.29 -27.06 -3.73
N LEU A 199 2.12 -26.48 -4.01
CA LEU A 199 1.57 -26.36 -5.36
C LEU A 199 2.18 -25.26 -6.24
N PRO A 200 2.87 -24.21 -5.74
CA PRO A 200 3.56 -23.29 -6.62
C PRO A 200 4.47 -24.02 -7.62
N PRO A 201 4.45 -23.66 -8.92
CA PRO A 201 5.34 -24.21 -9.93
C PRO A 201 6.83 -24.04 -9.60
N ASP A 202 7.67 -24.93 -10.11
CA ASP A 202 9.13 -24.91 -9.89
C ASP A 202 9.78 -23.59 -10.33
N GLU A 203 9.18 -22.90 -11.29
CA GLU A 203 9.67 -21.61 -11.77
C GLU A 203 9.72 -20.54 -10.66
N PHE A 204 8.76 -20.51 -9.73
CA PHE A 204 8.81 -19.58 -8.60
C PHE A 204 10.03 -19.85 -7.70
N TYR A 205 10.30 -21.11 -7.40
CA TYR A 205 11.46 -21.51 -6.58
C TYR A 205 12.77 -21.23 -7.29
N HIS A 206 12.88 -21.52 -8.59
CA HIS A 206 14.06 -21.21 -9.38
C HIS A 206 14.34 -19.69 -9.40
N ARG A 207 13.33 -18.85 -9.64
CA ARG A 207 13.51 -17.39 -9.65
C ARG A 207 13.82 -16.81 -8.27
N ALA A 208 13.45 -17.51 -7.20
CA ALA A 208 13.81 -17.19 -5.82
C ALA A 208 15.16 -17.79 -5.37
N ASP A 209 15.87 -18.54 -6.23
CA ASP A 209 17.07 -19.31 -5.89
C ASP A 209 16.86 -20.25 -4.69
N LEU A 210 15.70 -20.91 -4.67
CA LEU A 210 15.31 -21.87 -3.66
C LEU A 210 15.18 -23.28 -4.27
N PRO A 211 15.46 -24.34 -3.50
CA PRO A 211 15.16 -25.69 -3.95
C PRO A 211 13.65 -25.89 -4.06
N ALA A 212 13.19 -26.43 -5.19
CA ALA A 212 11.80 -26.82 -5.36
C ALA A 212 11.41 -27.92 -4.33
N PRO A 213 10.16 -27.92 -3.83
CA PRO A 213 9.69 -28.92 -2.89
C PRO A 213 9.66 -30.31 -3.54
N ASN A 214 10.03 -31.34 -2.78
CA ASN A 214 9.92 -32.72 -3.26
C ASN A 214 8.44 -33.17 -3.27
N ARG A 215 7.79 -33.05 -4.44
CA ARG A 215 6.39 -33.42 -4.62
C ARG A 215 6.12 -34.93 -4.62
N ASP A 216 7.13 -35.78 -4.80
CA ASP A 216 6.97 -37.25 -4.75
C ASP A 216 6.81 -37.78 -3.31
N ARG A 217 7.35 -37.07 -2.32
CA ARG A 217 7.21 -37.40 -0.90
C ARG A 217 5.95 -36.88 -0.26
N LEU A 218 5.37 -35.86 -0.88
CA LEU A 218 4.07 -35.35 -0.52
C LEU A 218 3.11 -36.23 -1.28
N GLU A 219 2.30 -37.05 -0.61
CA GLU A 219 1.13 -37.66 -1.26
C GLU A 219 0.12 -36.54 -1.58
N LEU A 220 0.52 -35.58 -2.43
CA LEU A 220 -0.32 -34.55 -3.02
C LEU A 220 -1.24 -35.28 -3.98
N LYS A 221 -2.21 -35.98 -3.40
CA LYS A 221 -3.51 -36.10 -4.02
C LYS A 221 -3.96 -34.66 -4.13
N VAL A 222 -3.74 -34.04 -5.29
CA VAL A 222 -4.60 -32.96 -5.75
C VAL A 222 -5.97 -33.60 -5.74
N ALA A 223 -6.64 -33.57 -4.59
CA ALA A 223 -7.95 -34.16 -4.41
C ALA A 223 -8.79 -33.52 -5.50
N ASP A 224 -9.49 -34.38 -6.26
CA ASP A 224 -10.39 -34.04 -7.35
C ASP A 224 -10.78 -32.55 -7.32
N PRO A 225 -10.39 -31.74 -8.33
CA PRO A 225 -10.33 -30.29 -8.29
C PRO A 225 -11.68 -29.70 -7.90
N LYS A 226 -11.93 -29.70 -6.60
CA LYS A 226 -13.17 -29.21 -6.07
C LYS A 226 -13.04 -27.72 -6.17
N ARG A 227 -13.83 -27.16 -7.08
CA ARG A 227 -14.13 -25.75 -7.10
C ARG A 227 -14.65 -25.35 -5.70
N TRP A 228 -13.99 -24.42 -5.05
CA TRP A 228 -14.31 -23.93 -3.71
C TRP A 228 -15.33 -22.81 -3.76
N LEU A 229 -15.33 -22.02 -4.84
CA LEU A 229 -16.17 -20.84 -5.02
C LEU A 229 -17.08 -20.91 -6.23
N THR A 230 -18.32 -20.44 -6.07
CA THR A 230 -19.21 -20.18 -7.20
C THR A 230 -18.76 -18.95 -7.99
N ASP A 231 -19.23 -18.80 -9.23
CA ASP A 231 -18.95 -17.60 -10.04
C ASP A 231 -19.45 -16.32 -9.33
N GLU A 232 -20.61 -16.41 -8.66
CA GLU A 232 -21.18 -15.31 -7.88
C GLU A 232 -20.28 -14.91 -6.71
N GLN A 233 -19.67 -15.87 -6.02
CA GLN A 233 -18.73 -15.58 -4.93
C GLN A 233 -17.45 -14.93 -5.45
N LEU A 234 -16.91 -15.38 -6.59
CA LEU A 234 -15.74 -14.75 -7.21
C LEU A 234 -16.01 -13.29 -7.60
N VAL A 235 -17.17 -13.04 -8.23
CA VAL A 235 -17.61 -11.67 -8.59
C VAL A 235 -17.81 -10.82 -7.33
N TRP A 236 -18.42 -11.39 -6.28
CA TRP A 236 -18.62 -10.69 -5.01
C TRP A 236 -17.29 -10.24 -4.39
N ILE A 237 -16.30 -11.14 -4.31
CA ILE A 237 -14.96 -10.83 -3.77
C ILE A 237 -14.25 -9.77 -4.61
N ALA A 238 -14.39 -9.84 -5.94
CA ALA A 238 -13.81 -8.85 -6.86
C ALA A 238 -14.58 -7.52 -6.90
N THR A 239 -15.76 -7.45 -6.29
CA THR A 239 -16.53 -6.20 -6.18
C THR A 239 -16.01 -5.38 -5.02
N HIS A 240 -15.66 -4.12 -5.28
CA HIS A 240 -15.15 -3.19 -4.27
C HIS A 240 -16.07 -3.18 -3.03
N PRO A 241 -15.53 -3.26 -1.80
CA PRO A 241 -16.34 -3.42 -0.59
C PRO A 241 -17.34 -2.27 -0.40
N LEU A 242 -16.98 -1.03 -0.76
CA LEU A 242 -17.93 0.09 -0.78
C LEU A 242 -19.12 -0.08 -1.76
N ASP A 243 -18.95 -0.75 -2.89
CA ASP A 243 -20.07 -1.01 -3.82
C ASP A 243 -20.98 -2.11 -3.29
N ARG A 244 -20.40 -3.18 -2.73
CA ARG A 244 -21.13 -4.21 -1.99
C ARG A 244 -21.94 -3.61 -0.84
N LEU A 245 -21.36 -2.65 -0.11
CA LEU A 245 -22.03 -1.95 1.00
C LEU A 245 -23.27 -1.22 0.54
N ILE A 246 -23.17 -0.48 -0.57
CA ILE A 246 -24.31 0.24 -1.12
C ILE A 246 -25.43 -0.74 -1.51
N GLN A 247 -25.10 -1.88 -2.13
CA GLN A 247 -26.08 -2.91 -2.48
C GLN A 247 -26.81 -3.47 -1.25
N LEU A 248 -26.09 -3.72 -0.15
CA LEU A 248 -26.68 -4.21 1.11
C LEU A 248 -27.58 -3.17 1.77
N VAL A 249 -27.19 -1.90 1.77
CA VAL A 249 -28.05 -0.82 2.30
C VAL A 249 -29.31 -0.65 1.45
N GLU A 250 -29.19 -0.75 0.13
CA GLU A 250 -30.33 -0.68 -0.82
C GLU A 250 -31.29 -1.87 -0.69
N SER A 251 -30.78 -3.07 -0.36
CA SER A 251 -31.61 -4.25 -0.09
C SER A 251 -32.23 -4.25 1.32
N GLY A 252 -31.75 -3.39 2.21
CA GLY A 252 -32.21 -3.29 3.59
C GLY A 252 -31.47 -4.19 4.58
N ASP A 253 -30.39 -4.87 4.16
CA ASP A 253 -29.56 -5.70 5.02
C ASP A 253 -28.54 -4.85 5.80
N ARG A 254 -29.03 -4.20 6.87
CA ARG A 254 -28.22 -3.28 7.69
C ARG A 254 -27.18 -3.98 8.55
N GLU A 255 -27.45 -5.23 8.95
CA GLU A 255 -26.52 -6.02 9.78
C GLU A 255 -25.28 -6.36 8.97
N GLN A 256 -25.47 -6.94 7.78
CA GLN A 256 -24.34 -7.27 6.91
C GLN A 256 -23.65 -6.01 6.37
N ALA A 257 -24.39 -4.94 6.10
CA ALA A 257 -23.81 -3.65 5.73
C ALA A 257 -22.88 -3.11 6.84
N ARG A 258 -23.26 -3.25 8.12
CA ARG A 258 -22.44 -2.78 9.24
C ARG A 258 -21.12 -3.53 9.34
N GLU A 259 -21.13 -4.85 9.17
CA GLU A 259 -19.92 -5.68 9.12
C GLU A 259 -19.00 -5.28 7.96
N LEU A 260 -19.58 -4.95 6.81
CA LEU A 260 -18.83 -4.56 5.63
C LEU A 260 -18.17 -3.17 5.77
N VAL A 261 -18.67 -2.30 6.65
CA VAL A 261 -17.93 -1.06 7.02
C VAL A 261 -16.66 -1.39 7.80
N ASP A 262 -16.69 -2.41 8.67
CA ASP A 262 -15.47 -2.85 9.37
C ASP A 262 -14.47 -3.47 8.38
N GLU A 263 -14.93 -4.23 7.38
CA GLU A 263 -14.08 -4.72 6.29
C GLU A 263 -13.45 -3.56 5.50
N CYS A 264 -14.22 -2.50 5.22
CA CYS A 264 -13.71 -1.29 4.56
C CYS A 264 -12.63 -0.59 5.42
N LEU A 265 -12.87 -0.43 6.72
CA LEU A 265 -11.93 0.19 7.64
C LEU A 265 -10.66 -0.65 7.78
N PHE A 266 -10.79 -1.97 7.94
CA PHE A 266 -9.66 -2.90 7.95
C PHE A 266 -8.82 -2.79 6.67
N GLY A 267 -9.48 -2.84 5.52
CA GLY A 267 -8.83 -2.77 4.21
C GLY A 267 -8.05 -1.47 4.01
N TRP A 268 -8.60 -0.33 4.43
CA TRP A 268 -7.88 0.94 4.34
C TRP A 268 -6.79 1.06 5.41
N LYS A 269 -7.17 0.97 6.68
CA LYS A 269 -6.31 1.27 7.82
C LYS A 269 -5.21 0.22 7.96
N GLU A 270 -5.60 -1.03 8.16
CA GLU A 270 -4.66 -2.08 8.58
C GLU A 270 -3.94 -2.73 7.41
N ALA A 271 -4.62 -2.91 6.27
CA ALA A 271 -4.04 -3.60 5.12
C ALA A 271 -3.21 -2.70 4.20
N ILE A 272 -3.42 -1.37 4.21
CA ILE A 272 -2.75 -0.45 3.28
C ILE A 272 -2.09 0.72 4.00
N HIS A 273 -2.85 1.57 4.67
CA HIS A 273 -2.33 2.81 5.25
C HIS A 273 -1.22 2.54 6.28
N ASP A 274 -1.50 1.73 7.29
CA ASP A 274 -0.54 1.44 8.35
C ASP A 274 0.61 0.55 7.85
N VAL A 275 0.34 -0.38 6.92
CA VAL A 275 1.40 -1.18 6.26
C VAL A 275 2.39 -0.29 5.52
N TYR A 276 1.93 0.69 4.77
CA TYR A 276 2.81 1.60 4.05
C TYR A 276 3.65 2.48 4.96
N ARG A 277 3.05 3.00 6.04
CA ARG A 277 3.76 3.79 7.04
C ARG A 277 4.83 2.96 7.75
N PHE A 278 4.46 1.76 8.17
CA PHE A 278 5.39 0.82 8.79
C PHE A 278 6.51 0.42 7.82
N TRP A 279 6.19 0.15 6.55
CA TRP A 279 7.18 -0.18 5.54
C TRP A 279 8.16 0.97 5.28
N LEU A 280 7.66 2.20 5.16
CA LEU A 280 8.50 3.38 4.99
C LEU A 280 9.43 3.60 6.19
N ALA A 281 8.91 3.41 7.41
CA ALA A 281 9.69 3.47 8.63
C ALA A 281 10.81 2.43 8.68
N LEU A 282 10.52 1.16 8.37
CA LEU A 282 11.53 0.10 8.28
C LEU A 282 12.59 0.41 7.23
N LEU A 283 12.20 0.97 6.08
CA LEU A 283 13.16 1.41 5.07
C LEU A 283 14.10 2.49 5.61
N TRP A 284 13.59 3.51 6.30
CA TRP A 284 14.45 4.56 6.86
C TRP A 284 15.40 4.02 7.93
N ILE A 285 14.92 3.12 8.81
CA ILE A 285 15.76 2.44 9.80
C ILE A 285 16.88 1.66 9.11
N GLU A 286 16.54 0.85 8.10
CA GLU A 286 17.51 0.05 7.37
C GLU A 286 18.51 0.90 6.57
N MET A 287 18.07 2.04 5.99
CA MET A 287 18.95 3.00 5.34
C MET A 287 19.94 3.61 6.34
N ARG A 288 19.49 3.98 7.53
CA ARG A 288 20.36 4.49 8.60
C ARG A 288 21.40 3.44 9.00
N ASP A 289 20.97 2.20 9.20
CA ASP A 289 21.84 1.13 9.69
C ASP A 289 22.84 0.67 8.62
N SER A 290 22.45 0.70 7.35
CA SER A 290 23.28 0.28 6.22
C SER A 290 24.17 1.37 5.64
N LEU A 291 23.66 2.61 5.53
CA LEU A 291 24.29 3.71 4.80
C LEU A 291 24.68 4.89 5.70
N GLY A 292 24.25 4.88 6.96
CA GLY A 292 24.53 5.91 7.95
C GLY A 292 23.41 6.95 8.08
N ARG A 293 23.37 7.60 9.24
CA ARG A 293 22.34 8.59 9.62
C ARG A 293 22.19 9.71 8.59
N GLN A 294 23.29 10.35 8.17
CA GLN A 294 23.22 11.47 7.24
C GLN A 294 22.55 11.08 5.91
N VAL A 295 22.87 9.89 5.39
CA VAL A 295 22.26 9.38 4.16
C VAL A 295 20.76 9.14 4.34
N MET A 296 20.36 8.55 5.47
CA MET A 296 18.94 8.40 5.81
C MET A 296 18.24 9.75 5.85
N GLU A 297 18.82 10.77 6.50
CA GLU A 297 18.20 12.09 6.60
C GLU A 297 17.99 12.73 5.23
N ASP A 298 18.96 12.61 4.32
CA ASP A 298 18.84 13.12 2.94
C ASP A 298 17.73 12.39 2.16
N ILE A 299 17.62 11.06 2.36
CA ILE A 299 16.54 10.26 1.79
C ILE A 299 15.18 10.65 2.38
N VAL A 300 15.09 10.94 3.67
CA VAL A 300 13.84 11.41 4.31
C VAL A 300 13.41 12.76 3.73
N ARG A 301 14.33 13.71 3.53
CA ARG A 301 14.02 14.99 2.86
C ARG A 301 13.44 14.77 1.46
N SER A 302 14.03 13.87 0.67
CA SER A 302 13.58 13.63 -0.70
C SER A 302 12.27 12.85 -0.78
N SER A 303 12.18 11.74 -0.05
CA SER A 303 11.02 10.85 0.00
C SER A 303 9.83 11.45 0.75
N GLY A 304 10.08 12.25 1.79
CA GLY A 304 9.05 12.91 2.59
C GLY A 304 8.22 13.93 1.79
N TYR A 305 8.83 14.60 0.81
CA TYR A 305 8.11 15.45 -0.13
C TYR A 305 7.02 14.69 -0.90
N GLU A 306 7.29 13.44 -1.30
CA GLU A 306 6.36 12.63 -2.10
C GLU A 306 5.06 12.32 -1.34
N LEU A 307 5.08 12.33 0.00
CA LEU A 307 3.89 12.13 0.83
C LEU A 307 2.80 13.16 0.51
N LEU A 308 3.18 14.41 0.25
CA LEU A 308 2.27 15.54 0.07
C LEU A 308 2.19 16.01 -1.38
N ALA A 309 3.21 15.74 -2.20
CA ALA A 309 3.31 16.20 -3.59
C ALA A 309 2.14 15.74 -4.48
N VAL A 310 1.53 14.59 -4.14
CA VAL A 310 0.37 14.03 -4.84
C VAL A 310 -0.86 14.95 -4.85
N LEU A 311 -0.93 15.92 -3.94
CA LEU A 311 -1.99 16.91 -3.91
C LEU A 311 -1.75 18.09 -4.87
N GLU A 312 -0.52 18.35 -5.30
CA GLU A 312 -0.17 19.51 -6.14
C GLU A 312 -1.10 19.69 -7.37
N PRO A 313 -1.44 18.62 -8.14
CA PRO A 313 -2.34 18.74 -9.28
C PRO A 313 -3.82 18.92 -8.91
N ARG A 314 -4.20 18.70 -7.64
CA ARG A 314 -5.58 18.54 -7.16
C ARG A 314 -6.04 19.60 -6.16
N VAL A 315 -5.17 20.54 -5.77
CA VAL A 315 -5.46 21.61 -4.79
C VAL A 315 -6.49 22.64 -5.31
N THR A 316 -6.99 22.52 -6.53
CA THR A 316 -7.98 23.46 -7.10
C THR A 316 -9.31 22.77 -7.38
N PRO A 317 -10.47 23.39 -7.13
CA PRO A 317 -10.68 24.82 -6.81
C PRO A 317 -10.77 25.18 -5.31
N ASP A 318 -10.83 24.21 -4.38
CA ASP A 318 -10.87 24.47 -2.93
C ASP A 318 -9.67 23.80 -2.23
N PRO A 319 -8.54 24.51 -2.13
CA PRO A 319 -7.33 24.03 -1.45
C PRO A 319 -7.59 23.58 -0.01
N GLY A 320 -8.42 24.35 0.71
CA GLY A 320 -8.68 24.15 2.12
C GLY A 320 -9.42 22.83 2.36
N ALA A 321 -10.42 22.55 1.52
CA ALA A 321 -11.12 21.27 1.52
C ALA A 321 -10.20 20.12 1.13
N ALA A 322 -9.40 20.25 0.07
CA ALA A 322 -8.52 19.16 -0.39
C ALA A 322 -7.55 18.68 0.70
N TRP A 323 -6.90 19.61 1.41
CA TRP A 323 -6.02 19.29 2.54
C TRP A 323 -6.76 18.69 3.74
N LYS A 324 -7.96 19.18 4.03
CA LYS A 324 -8.80 18.61 5.08
C LYS A 324 -9.11 17.14 4.78
N GLU A 325 -9.54 16.85 3.55
CA GLU A 325 -9.91 15.49 3.16
C GLU A 325 -8.69 14.55 3.17
N TYR A 326 -7.53 15.04 2.70
CA TYR A 326 -6.27 14.30 2.79
C TYR A 326 -5.91 13.90 4.22
N TRP A 327 -5.89 14.87 5.16
CA TRP A 327 -5.56 14.59 6.55
C TRP A 327 -6.61 13.73 7.25
N ARG A 328 -7.89 13.90 6.90
CA ARG A 328 -8.94 13.03 7.44
C ARG A 328 -8.78 11.59 6.96
N CYS A 329 -8.26 11.35 5.75
CA CYS A 329 -7.96 10.00 5.26
C CYS A 329 -6.80 9.31 5.97
N HIS A 330 -5.93 10.05 6.67
CA HIS A 330 -4.97 9.46 7.61
C HIS A 330 -5.64 8.95 8.91
N LEU A 331 -6.95 9.15 9.10
CA LEU A 331 -7.74 8.72 10.27
C LEU A 331 -7.30 9.34 11.61
N ARG A 332 -6.58 10.46 11.56
CA ARG A 332 -5.93 11.08 12.72
C ARG A 332 -6.09 12.60 12.79
N LEU A 333 -7.02 13.18 12.02
CA LEU A 333 -7.29 14.62 12.02
C LEU A 333 -8.05 15.02 13.30
N ASN A 334 -7.37 15.77 14.18
CA ASN A 334 -7.92 16.23 15.44
C ASN A 334 -8.71 17.53 15.28
N ASP A 335 -8.15 18.46 14.51
CA ASP A 335 -8.70 19.81 14.33
C ASP A 335 -8.18 20.45 13.03
N PHE A 336 -8.93 21.43 12.49
CA PHE A 336 -8.47 22.23 11.37
C PHE A 336 -9.07 23.65 11.39
N GLU A 337 -8.27 24.62 10.96
CA GLU A 337 -8.68 26.01 10.80
C GLU A 337 -8.36 26.47 9.38
N VAL A 338 -9.33 27.05 8.69
CA VAL A 338 -9.16 27.62 7.35
C VAL A 338 -9.65 29.06 7.36
N GLY A 339 -8.76 30.00 7.06
CA GLY A 339 -9.08 31.43 7.07
C GLY A 339 -7.89 32.31 6.70
N GLY A 340 -8.16 33.52 6.18
CA GLY A 340 -7.10 34.50 5.89
C GLY A 340 -6.07 34.05 4.85
N GLY A 341 -6.42 33.13 3.95
CA GLY A 341 -5.49 32.54 2.97
C GLY A 341 -4.55 31.47 3.55
N MET A 342 -4.84 30.98 4.76
CA MET A 342 -4.07 29.94 5.44
C MET A 342 -4.97 28.77 5.85
N GLY A 343 -4.41 27.57 5.82
CA GLY A 343 -4.97 26.36 6.39
C GLY A 343 -4.03 25.81 7.44
N LEU A 344 -4.57 25.44 8.60
CA LEU A 344 -3.86 24.82 9.70
C LEU A 344 -4.53 23.51 10.06
N TYR A 345 -3.81 22.39 9.95
CA TYR A 345 -4.36 21.05 10.16
C TYR A 345 -3.58 20.35 11.26
N ARG A 346 -4.27 19.92 12.32
CA ARG A 346 -3.66 19.27 13.49
C ARG A 346 -4.03 17.79 13.52
N ASN A 347 -3.01 16.95 13.55
CA ASN A 347 -3.14 15.49 13.51
C ASN A 347 -2.36 14.83 14.65
N ALA A 348 -2.70 13.59 14.95
CA ALA A 348 -1.77 12.73 15.69
C ALA A 348 -0.45 12.58 14.91
N VAL A 349 0.68 12.48 15.62
CA VAL A 349 2.01 12.30 14.98
C VAL A 349 2.05 11.02 14.14
N GLU A 350 1.28 10.03 14.57
CA GLU A 350 1.03 8.78 13.88
C GLU A 350 0.17 8.93 12.61
N ALA A 351 -0.09 10.14 12.12
CA ALA A 351 -0.56 10.32 10.75
C ALA A 351 0.57 10.09 9.74
N LEU A 352 1.81 10.48 10.09
CA LEU A 352 2.98 10.40 9.21
C LEU A 352 4.07 9.48 9.74
N VAL A 353 4.37 9.54 11.04
CA VAL A 353 5.51 8.82 11.63
C VAL A 353 5.02 7.53 12.26
N ASP A 354 5.56 6.39 11.85
CA ASP A 354 5.24 5.11 12.50
C ASP A 354 5.89 5.02 13.89
N PRO A 355 5.18 4.54 14.94
CA PRO A 355 5.74 4.38 16.27
C PRO A 355 7.02 3.53 16.33
N CYS A 356 7.23 2.59 15.39
CA CYS A 356 8.42 1.75 15.38
C CYS A 356 9.73 2.55 15.22
N LEU A 357 9.67 3.76 14.65
CA LEU A 357 10.82 4.67 14.56
C LEU A 357 11.29 5.12 15.94
N GLY A 358 10.34 5.44 16.83
CA GLY A 358 10.66 5.80 18.23
C GLY A 358 11.28 4.64 19.00
N GLU A 359 10.78 3.43 18.78
CA GLU A 359 11.35 2.20 19.36
C GLU A 359 12.77 1.93 18.84
N ALA A 360 13.05 2.30 17.58
CA ALA A 360 14.37 2.25 16.97
C ALA A 360 15.28 3.43 17.35
N GLY A 361 14.84 4.32 18.25
CA GLY A 361 15.60 5.46 18.74
C GLY A 361 15.61 6.70 17.84
N GLU A 362 14.69 6.78 16.87
CA GLU A 362 14.50 7.99 16.07
C GLU A 362 13.55 8.97 16.76
N ASP A 363 13.90 10.26 16.68
CA ASP A 363 13.10 11.33 17.23
C ASP A 363 12.06 11.80 16.21
N ALA A 364 10.77 11.74 16.59
CA ALA A 364 9.68 12.08 15.68
C ALA A 364 9.70 13.54 15.25
N GLU A 365 10.12 14.46 16.14
CA GLU A 365 10.23 15.89 15.83
C GLU A 365 11.32 16.15 14.79
N ALA A 366 12.49 15.50 14.95
CA ALA A 366 13.56 15.55 13.97
C ALA A 366 13.12 15.01 12.60
N LEU A 367 12.44 13.86 12.55
CA LEU A 367 11.93 13.29 11.30
C LEU A 367 10.90 14.18 10.59
N VAL A 368 9.95 14.74 11.35
CA VAL A 368 8.99 15.72 10.79
C VAL A 368 9.72 16.97 10.28
N GLY A 369 10.76 17.42 10.99
CA GLY A 369 11.63 18.51 10.54
C GLY A 369 12.27 18.21 9.18
N LEU A 370 12.83 17.02 8.99
CA LEU A 370 13.41 16.59 7.71
C LEU A 370 12.38 16.54 6.57
N ILE A 371 11.17 16.04 6.85
CA ILE A 371 10.07 16.06 5.87
C ILE A 371 9.75 17.51 5.48
N SER A 372 9.67 18.41 6.46
CA SER A 372 9.42 19.85 6.25
C SER A 372 10.50 20.51 5.40
N GLU A 373 11.78 20.27 5.71
CA GLU A 373 12.92 20.72 4.89
C GLU A 373 12.83 20.21 3.45
N GLY A 374 12.42 18.95 3.28
CA GLY A 374 12.15 18.33 1.99
C GLY A 374 11.09 19.06 1.19
N ILE A 375 9.97 19.41 1.83
CA ILE A 375 8.88 20.18 1.20
C ILE A 375 9.39 21.54 0.74
N GLU A 376 10.03 22.29 1.63
CA GLU A 376 10.54 23.64 1.35
C GLU A 376 11.60 23.65 0.24
N GLY A 377 12.50 22.65 0.25
CA GLY A 377 13.61 22.53 -0.70
C GLY A 377 13.20 22.21 -2.13
N ASN A 378 12.00 21.66 -2.35
CA ASN A 378 11.49 21.33 -3.68
C ASN A 378 10.88 22.53 -4.44
N GLY A 379 10.85 23.73 -3.84
CA GLY A 379 10.40 24.96 -4.49
C GLY A 379 8.89 24.99 -4.80
N ARG A 380 8.11 24.12 -4.16
CA ARG A 380 6.65 24.08 -4.24
C ARG A 380 6.05 24.56 -2.92
N ASP A 381 4.97 25.33 -3.00
CA ASP A 381 4.25 25.79 -1.80
C ASP A 381 3.26 24.71 -1.35
N LEU A 382 3.78 23.65 -0.72
CA LEU A 382 2.96 22.63 -0.06
C LEU A 382 2.87 22.87 1.46
N GLY A 383 3.18 24.09 1.92
CA GLY A 383 3.21 24.41 3.34
C GLY A 383 4.44 23.88 4.09
N ARG A 384 4.32 23.84 5.42
CA ARG A 384 5.31 23.30 6.34
C ARG A 384 4.65 22.35 7.33
N VAL A 385 5.35 21.29 7.68
CA VAL A 385 4.94 20.36 8.74
C VAL A 385 5.87 20.51 9.95
N PHE A 386 5.32 20.45 11.15
CA PHE A 386 6.08 20.52 12.40
C PHE A 386 5.31 19.84 13.53
N ILE A 387 5.98 19.56 14.66
CA ILE A 387 5.30 19.11 15.88
C ILE A 387 5.09 20.31 16.79
N ASP A 388 3.86 20.54 17.25
CA ASP A 388 3.52 21.52 18.27
C ASP A 388 2.67 20.85 19.35
N SER A 389 3.11 20.97 20.61
CA SER A 389 2.39 20.44 21.76
C SER A 389 2.04 18.95 21.67
N GLY A 390 2.86 18.17 20.97
CA GLY A 390 2.69 16.73 20.75
C GLY A 390 1.78 16.36 19.57
N GLU A 391 1.32 17.33 18.78
CA GLU A 391 0.53 17.11 17.57
C GLU A 391 1.35 17.42 16.32
N LEU A 392 1.10 16.67 15.24
CA LEU A 392 1.57 17.00 13.91
C LEU A 392 0.73 18.15 13.36
N VAL A 393 1.36 19.27 13.08
CA VAL A 393 0.73 20.45 12.50
C VAL A 393 1.21 20.62 11.06
N HIS A 394 0.27 20.73 10.14
CA HIS A 394 0.52 21.15 8.77
C HIS A 394 -0.06 22.55 8.56
N GLU A 395 0.82 23.53 8.31
CA GLU A 395 0.45 24.90 7.95
C GLU A 395 0.69 25.13 6.46
N VAL A 396 -0.35 25.50 5.71
CA VAL A 396 -0.29 25.67 4.26
C VAL A 396 -0.95 26.96 3.82
N ARG A 397 -0.37 27.62 2.82
CA ARG A 397 -0.97 28.77 2.14
C ARG A 397 -2.03 28.28 1.17
N LEU A 398 -3.25 28.76 1.35
CA LEU A 398 -4.36 28.50 0.46
C LEU A 398 -4.40 29.69 -0.50
N ALA A 399 -3.79 29.52 -1.69
CA ALA A 399 -3.78 30.56 -2.72
C ALA A 399 -5.20 31.13 -2.92
N LEU A 400 -5.33 32.47 -2.89
CA LEU A 400 -6.58 33.18 -3.20
C LEU A 400 -6.84 33.23 -4.71
#